data_AF-A0A2D7ZGW9-F1
#
_entry.id   AF-A0A2D7ZGW9-F1
#
_cell.length_a   1.000
_cell.length_b   1.000
_cell.length_c   1.000
_cell.angle_alpha   90.00
_cell.angle_beta   90.00
_cell.angle_gamma   90.00
#
_symmetry.space_group_name_H-M   'P 1'
#
loop_
_entity.id
_entity.type
_entity.pdbx_description
1 polymer ?
#
loop_
_entity_poly.entity_id
_entity_poly.type
_entity_poly.pdbx_seq_one_letter_code
_entity_poly.pdbx_strand_id
1 'polypeptide(L)'
;EVERMDEDAFFLGFLARECRFQLSVHFAPKTRIGYRVERRVLVSMKDEPALNMWLSTKGVHSRIIKKPEHIWVLIRLLMPVKEHVKDFDNMNKMIQLMDYKGRAPTHEEIERIIGMIDMSK
;
A
#
# COMPACT_ATOMS: atom_id res chain seq x y z
N GLU A 1 9.47 -9.26 -28.35
CA GLU A 1 9.40 -8.18 -27.34
C GLU A 1 8.00 -7.58 -27.20
N VAL A 2 7.21 -7.49 -28.28
CA VAL A 2 5.83 -6.97 -28.28
C VAL A 2 4.91 -7.70 -27.29
N GLU A 3 4.92 -9.05 -27.24
CA GLU A 3 4.05 -9.83 -26.34
C GLU A 3 4.29 -9.59 -24.84
N ARG A 4 5.55 -9.34 -24.41
CA ARG A 4 5.85 -9.05 -22.98
C ARG A 4 5.35 -7.69 -22.54
N MET A 5 5.25 -6.74 -23.47
CA MET A 5 4.83 -5.37 -23.16
C MET A 5 3.32 -5.31 -22.91
N ASP A 6 2.55 -6.12 -23.63
CA ASP A 6 1.10 -6.26 -23.43
C ASP A 6 0.76 -6.97 -22.10
N GLU A 7 1.54 -7.98 -21.71
CA GLU A 7 1.38 -8.67 -20.42
C GLU A 7 1.68 -7.76 -19.22
N ASP A 8 2.80 -7.05 -19.22
CA ASP A 8 3.16 -6.13 -18.12
C ASP A 8 2.12 -5.02 -17.98
N ALA A 9 1.60 -4.48 -19.08
CA ALA A 9 0.54 -3.47 -19.08
C ALA A 9 -0.79 -4.02 -18.53
N PHE A 10 -1.17 -5.24 -18.93
CA PHE A 10 -2.36 -5.92 -18.42
C PHE A 10 -2.28 -6.13 -16.90
N PHE A 11 -1.20 -6.73 -16.40
CA PHE A 11 -1.03 -6.99 -14.96
C PHE A 11 -0.95 -5.70 -14.15
N LEU A 12 -0.35 -4.65 -14.72
CA LEU A 12 -0.31 -3.35 -14.07
C LEU A 12 -1.72 -2.73 -13.96
N GLY A 13 -2.52 -2.80 -15.01
CA GLY A 13 -3.92 -2.37 -14.99
C GLY A 13 -4.77 -3.18 -14.00
N PHE A 14 -4.59 -4.51 -13.98
CA PHE A 14 -5.26 -5.38 -13.02
C PHE A 14 -4.89 -5.03 -11.58
N LEU A 15 -3.59 -4.84 -11.30
CA LEU A 15 -3.11 -4.45 -9.99
C LEU A 15 -3.68 -3.09 -9.56
N ALA A 16 -3.70 -2.10 -10.46
CA ALA A 16 -4.27 -0.78 -10.19
C ALA A 16 -5.76 -0.85 -9.79
N ARG A 17 -6.52 -1.76 -10.41
CA ARG A 17 -7.94 -2.00 -10.10
C ARG A 17 -8.14 -2.72 -8.77
N GLU A 18 -7.30 -3.70 -8.45
CA GLU A 18 -7.54 -4.63 -7.34
C GLU A 18 -6.78 -4.32 -6.04
N CYS A 19 -5.68 -3.55 -6.10
CA CYS A 19 -4.94 -3.20 -4.89
C CYS A 19 -5.76 -2.32 -3.93
N ARG A 20 -5.65 -2.59 -2.63
CA ARG A 20 -6.28 -1.79 -1.57
C ARG A 20 -5.24 -1.41 -0.52
N PHE A 21 -5.06 -0.13 -0.31
CA PHE A 21 -4.19 0.46 0.69
C PHE A 21 -4.99 0.68 1.97
N GLN A 22 -4.53 0.08 3.06
CA GLN A 22 -5.21 0.17 4.35
C GLN A 22 -4.28 0.72 5.41
N LEU A 23 -4.79 1.74 6.10
CA LEU A 23 -4.16 2.44 7.19
C LEU A 23 -5.07 2.32 8.40
N SER A 24 -4.50 1.94 9.54
CA SER A 24 -5.25 1.87 10.79
C SER A 24 -4.39 2.34 11.95
N VAL A 25 -5.04 2.94 12.94
CA VAL A 25 -4.43 3.31 14.22
C VAL A 25 -5.11 2.48 15.29
N HIS A 26 -4.31 1.73 16.06
CA HIS A 26 -4.79 0.90 17.14
C HIS A 26 -4.29 1.46 18.48
N PHE A 27 -5.15 1.42 19.49
CA PHE A 27 -4.73 1.68 20.86
C PHE A 27 -3.75 0.59 21.31
N ALA A 28 -2.57 1.00 21.77
CA ALA A 28 -1.46 0.15 22.13
C ALA A 28 -0.77 0.71 23.39
N PRO A 29 -1.32 0.48 24.59
CA PRO A 29 -0.90 1.12 25.85
C PRO A 29 0.53 0.77 26.26
N LYS A 30 1.08 -0.32 25.72
CA LYS A 30 2.46 -0.76 25.96
C LYS A 30 3.50 0.07 25.18
N THR A 31 3.08 0.92 24.25
CA THR A 31 3.96 1.82 23.51
C THR A 31 4.07 3.15 24.24
N ARG A 32 5.19 3.88 24.05
CA ARG A 32 5.43 5.18 24.71
C ARG A 32 4.32 6.22 24.50
N ILE A 33 3.60 6.13 23.39
CA ILE A 33 2.54 7.05 22.98
C ILE A 33 1.13 6.46 23.11
N GLY A 34 1.00 5.19 23.51
CA GLY A 34 -0.30 4.53 23.64
C GLY A 34 -0.98 4.15 22.32
N TYR A 35 -0.31 4.29 21.16
CA TYR A 35 -0.88 3.97 19.85
C TYR A 35 0.10 3.26 18.92
N ARG A 36 -0.44 2.48 17.98
CA ARG A 36 0.30 1.81 16.92
C ARG A 36 -0.37 2.09 15.57
N VAL A 37 0.42 2.60 14.64
CA VAL A 37 0.01 2.76 13.24
C VAL A 37 0.32 1.46 12.49
N GLU A 38 -0.70 0.86 11.88
CA GLU A 38 -0.55 -0.27 10.98
C GLU A 38 -0.77 0.15 9.53
N ARG A 39 0.08 -0.40 8.66
CA ARG A 39 0.09 -0.18 7.23
C ARG A 39 0.00 -1.53 6.56
N ARG A 40 -0.97 -1.72 5.68
CA ARG A 40 -1.02 -2.93 4.85
C ARG A 40 -1.60 -2.66 3.48
N VAL A 41 -1.15 -3.42 2.50
CA VAL A 41 -1.73 -3.45 1.16
C VAL A 41 -2.33 -4.83 0.93
N LEU A 42 -3.58 -4.87 0.48
CA LEU A 42 -4.24 -6.10 0.05
C LEU A 42 -4.19 -6.16 -1.47
N VAL A 43 -3.79 -7.31 -2.00
CA VAL A 43 -3.79 -7.59 -3.44
C VAL A 43 -4.69 -8.78 -3.69
N SER A 44 -5.66 -8.64 -4.61
CA SER A 44 -6.51 -9.78 -5.01
C SER A 44 -5.73 -10.74 -5.89
N MET A 45 -4.98 -11.62 -5.24
CA MET A 45 -4.19 -12.69 -5.86
C MET A 45 -5.00 -13.95 -6.18
N LYS A 46 -6.26 -14.03 -5.74
CA LYS A 46 -7.08 -15.24 -5.85
C LYS A 46 -7.65 -15.41 -7.26
N ASP A 47 -7.89 -14.30 -7.94
CA ASP A 47 -8.63 -14.29 -9.20
C ASP A 47 -7.70 -14.41 -10.42
N GLU A 48 -6.38 -14.29 -10.24
CA GLU A 48 -5.41 -14.35 -11.33
C GLU A 48 -4.06 -14.96 -10.88
N PRO A 49 -3.83 -16.27 -11.01
CA PRO A 49 -2.57 -16.92 -10.67
C PRO A 49 -1.36 -16.34 -11.42
N ALA A 50 -1.55 -15.84 -12.66
CA ALA A 50 -0.48 -15.23 -13.43
C ALA A 50 0.00 -13.91 -12.81
N LEU A 51 -0.90 -13.14 -12.19
CA LEU A 51 -0.55 -11.94 -11.43
C LEU A 51 0.39 -12.27 -10.26
N ASN A 52 0.22 -13.43 -9.62
CA ASN A 52 1.07 -13.85 -8.50
C ASN A 52 2.49 -14.16 -8.96
N MET A 53 2.61 -14.82 -10.12
CA MET A 53 3.91 -15.08 -10.74
C MET A 53 4.56 -13.77 -11.15
N TRP A 54 3.81 -12.88 -11.81
CA TRP A 54 4.29 -11.56 -12.22
C TRP A 54 4.78 -10.73 -11.03
N LEU A 55 4.00 -10.62 -9.95
CA LEU A 55 4.41 -9.91 -8.72
C LEU A 55 5.63 -10.55 -8.06
N SER A 56 5.76 -11.88 -8.12
CA SER A 56 6.94 -12.57 -7.61
C SER A 56 8.20 -12.19 -8.38
N THR A 57 8.12 -11.93 -9.69
CA THR A 57 9.26 -11.38 -10.46
C THR A 57 9.67 -9.99 -10.00
N LYS A 58 8.74 -9.23 -9.39
CA LYS A 58 8.99 -7.92 -8.81
C LYS A 58 9.32 -7.98 -7.30
N GLY A 59 9.50 -9.19 -6.74
CA GLY A 59 9.87 -9.40 -5.33
C GLY A 59 8.71 -9.36 -4.33
N VAL A 60 7.45 -9.44 -4.80
CA VAL A 60 6.25 -9.39 -3.95
C VAL A 60 5.55 -10.75 -3.93
N HIS A 61 5.65 -11.45 -2.80
CA HIS A 61 5.16 -12.84 -2.66
C HIS A 61 3.95 -13.00 -1.73
N SER A 62 3.31 -11.91 -1.30
CA SER A 62 2.28 -11.96 -0.25
C SER A 62 1.03 -11.20 -0.64
N ARG A 63 -0.14 -11.79 -0.37
CA ARG A 63 -1.46 -11.15 -0.57
C ARG A 63 -1.70 -9.95 0.33
N ILE A 64 -1.20 -10.06 1.56
CA ILE A 64 -1.27 -9.03 2.58
C ILE A 64 0.14 -8.54 2.82
N ILE A 65 0.43 -7.34 2.36
CA ILE A 65 1.78 -6.79 2.35
C ILE A 65 1.87 -5.79 3.49
N LYS A 66 2.63 -6.14 4.53
CA LYS A 66 2.82 -5.31 5.73
C LYS A 66 4.21 -4.70 5.83
N LYS A 67 5.17 -5.28 5.09
CA LYS A 67 6.57 -4.83 5.10
C LYS A 67 6.69 -3.50 4.34
N PRO A 68 7.18 -2.41 4.97
CA PRO A 68 7.31 -1.11 4.34
C PRO A 68 8.01 -1.16 2.97
N GLU A 69 9.06 -1.96 2.84
CA GLU A 69 9.85 -2.08 1.62
C GLU A 69 9.01 -2.61 0.46
N HIS A 70 8.20 -3.64 0.72
CA HIS A 70 7.32 -4.24 -0.29
C HIS A 70 6.15 -3.33 -0.66
N ILE A 71 5.63 -2.57 0.31
CA ILE A 71 4.61 -1.53 0.06
C ILE A 71 5.19 -0.48 -0.90
N TRP A 72 6.43 -0.04 -0.67
CA TRP A 72 7.12 0.90 -1.55
C TRP A 72 7.33 0.35 -2.96
N VAL A 73 7.70 -0.92 -3.10
CA VAL A 73 7.81 -1.57 -4.42
C VAL A 73 6.49 -1.48 -5.17
N LEU A 74 5.37 -1.83 -4.53
CA LEU A 74 4.05 -1.74 -5.16
C LEU A 74 3.68 -0.31 -5.55
N ILE A 75 3.90 0.66 -4.67
CA ILE A 75 3.64 2.07 -4.98
C ILE A 75 4.43 2.48 -6.22
N ARG A 76 5.73 2.15 -6.28
CA ARG A 76 6.58 2.47 -7.44
C ARG A 76 6.09 1.81 -8.72
N LEU A 77 5.61 0.57 -8.66
CA LEU A 77 5.02 -0.11 -9.82
C LEU A 77 3.78 0.63 -10.31
N LEU A 78 2.93 1.11 -9.41
CA LEU A 78 1.68 1.78 -9.72
C LEU A 78 1.82 3.26 -10.07
N MET A 79 2.92 3.93 -9.69
CA MET A 79 3.14 5.36 -9.94
C MET A 79 2.94 5.79 -11.40
N PRO A 80 3.41 5.05 -12.42
CA PRO A 80 3.18 5.40 -13.83
C PRO A 80 1.70 5.38 -14.24
N VAL A 81 0.87 4.59 -13.55
CA VAL A 81 -0.58 4.44 -13.82
C VAL A 81 -1.43 4.93 -12.65
N LYS A 82 -0.90 5.82 -11.81
CA LYS A 82 -1.52 6.24 -10.54
C LYS A 82 -2.97 6.72 -10.70
N GLU A 83 -3.29 7.32 -11.85
CA GLU A 83 -4.62 7.85 -12.19
C GLU A 83 -5.66 6.73 -12.39
N HIS A 84 -5.21 5.51 -12.63
CA HIS A 84 -6.04 4.31 -12.78
C HIS A 84 -6.11 3.48 -11.49
N VAL A 85 -5.41 3.88 -10.44
CA VAL A 85 -5.45 3.18 -9.15
C VAL A 85 -6.79 3.45 -8.49
N LYS A 86 -7.60 2.41 -8.33
CA LYS A 86 -8.94 2.54 -7.75
C LYS A 86 -8.92 3.10 -6.33
N ASP A 87 -7.86 2.80 -5.58
CA ASP A 87 -7.68 3.22 -4.19
C ASP A 87 -6.58 4.30 -4.06
N PHE A 88 -6.55 5.23 -5.02
CA PHE A 88 -5.51 6.27 -5.14
C PHE A 88 -5.42 7.16 -3.89
N ASP A 89 -6.54 7.52 -3.28
CA ASP A 89 -6.55 8.37 -2.08
C ASP A 89 -5.82 7.70 -0.91
N ASN A 90 -6.10 6.42 -0.65
CA ASN A 90 -5.40 5.68 0.39
C ASN A 90 -3.94 5.37 0.00
N MET A 91 -3.64 5.23 -1.29
CA MET A 91 -2.25 5.16 -1.76
C MET A 91 -1.48 6.44 -1.43
N ASN A 92 -2.06 7.63 -1.65
CA ASN A 92 -1.43 8.91 -1.30
C ASN A 92 -1.23 9.07 0.21
N LYS A 93 -2.24 8.71 1.01
CA LYS A 93 -2.12 8.70 2.48
C LYS A 93 -1.01 7.75 2.92
N MET A 94 -0.90 6.58 2.29
CA MET A 94 0.16 5.61 2.55
C MET A 94 1.53 6.21 2.24
N ILE A 95 1.71 6.87 1.10
CA ILE A 95 2.97 7.55 0.71
C ILE A 95 3.39 8.54 1.80
N GLN A 96 2.49 9.44 2.20
CA GLN A 96 2.76 10.43 3.24
C GLN A 96 3.17 9.77 4.56
N LEU A 97 2.50 8.68 4.94
CA LEU A 97 2.79 7.93 6.16
C LEU A 97 4.09 7.13 6.11
N MET A 98 4.57 6.80 4.91
CA MET A 98 5.80 6.04 4.69
C MET A 98 7.03 6.94 4.67
N ASP A 99 6.87 8.21 4.29
CA ASP A 99 7.90 9.25 4.39
C ASP A 99 8.16 9.71 5.83
N TYR A 100 7.31 9.32 6.79
CA TYR A 100 7.60 9.46 8.22
C TYR A 100 8.82 8.62 8.59
N LYS A 101 9.98 9.28 8.58
CA LYS A 101 11.30 8.69 8.89
C LYS A 101 11.35 8.19 10.33
N GLY A 102 11.06 6.91 10.54
CA GLY A 102 11.68 6.00 11.52
C GLY A 102 11.71 6.39 13.00
N ARG A 103 11.08 7.49 13.42
CA ARG A 103 10.90 7.85 14.83
C ARG A 103 9.54 7.32 15.29
N ALA A 104 9.44 7.02 16.58
CA ALA A 104 8.13 6.82 17.18
C ALA A 104 7.33 8.12 16.98
N PRO A 105 6.13 8.05 16.38
CA PRO A 105 5.31 9.24 16.22
C PRO A 105 4.97 9.83 17.58
N THR A 106 4.86 11.16 17.65
CA THR A 106 4.36 11.93 18.79
C THR A 106 2.84 11.86 18.86
N HIS A 107 2.25 12.34 19.95
CA HIS A 107 0.80 12.38 20.09
C HIS A 107 0.13 13.25 19.01
N GLU A 108 0.66 14.45 18.75
CA GLU A 108 0.18 15.35 17.69
C GLU A 108 0.29 14.71 16.29
N GLU A 109 1.32 13.91 16.05
CA GLU A 109 1.45 13.15 14.79
C GLU A 109 0.38 12.06 14.68
N ILE A 110 0.06 11.36 15.77
CA ILE A 110 -1.02 10.39 15.81
C ILE A 110 -2.37 11.05 15.54
N GLU A 111 -2.66 12.20 16.17
CA GLU A 111 -3.89 12.96 15.92
C GLU A 111 -4.01 13.38 14.45
N ARG A 112 -2.92 13.87 13.85
CA ARG A 112 -2.87 14.17 12.41
C ARG A 112 -3.14 12.95 11.55
N ILE A 113 -2.55 11.79 11.89
CA ILE A 113 -2.76 10.54 11.17
C ILE A 113 -4.23 10.08 11.29
N ILE A 114 -4.83 10.19 12.48
CA ILE A 114 -6.24 9.88 12.70
C ILE A 114 -7.12 10.80 11.86
N GLY A 115 -6.88 12.12 11.89
CA GLY A 115 -7.62 13.08 11.05
C GLY A 115 -7.52 12.75 9.57
N MET A 116 -6.32 12.38 9.09
CA MET A 116 -6.12 11.94 7.70
C MET A 116 -6.94 10.69 7.34
N ILE A 117 -7.09 9.74 8.28
CA ILE A 117 -7.87 8.51 8.08
C ILE A 117 -9.37 8.79 8.16
N ASP A 118 -9.83 9.64 9.07
CA ASP A 118 -11.25 9.91 9.29
C ASP A 118 -11.89 10.78 8.18
N MET A 119 -11.11 11.67 7.54
CA MET A 119 -11.57 12.47 6.39
C MET A 119 -11.86 11.64 5.12
N SER A 120 -11.79 10.31 5.18
CA SER A 120 -12.09 9.39 4.06
C SER A 120 -13.54 8.90 4.02
N LYS A 121 -14.39 9.36 4.94
CA LYS A 121 -15.80 8.93 5.07
C LYS A 121 -16.77 9.92 4.45
#